data_AF-C9MMA0-F1
#
_entry.id   AF-C9MMA0-F1
#
_cell.length_a   1.000
_cell.length_b   1.000
_cell.length_c   1.000
_cell.angle_alpha   90.00
_cell.angle_beta   90.00
_cell.angle_gamma   90.00
#
_symmetry.space_group_name_H-M   'P 1'
#
loop_
_entity.id
_entity.type
_entity.pdbx_description
1 polymer ?
#
loop_
_entity_poly.entity_id
_entity_poly.type
_entity_poly.pdbx_seq_one_letter_code
_entity_poly.pdbx_strand_id
1 'polypeptide(L)'
;MPVKQSTSKTKLDHLIIKEVFYVGHYWYRDVRAWGMKNQNQMYNDDQYIAIFNPTNEVKYLDGLALCVNAIDPSRAIQFAPKDDFVNRYYGASGISYFPGKGADYPVKPGQTIIVAKYAIDHKAQFESELEGEDLSMYGGLDDFLDLSKADFEWTNINYDAGQKNNPNVPDMNAILTSTDSKGNIGPSYDFSNMSESNGIALIKLPWTPEDFRKGYADTQNGKGYLHYITVTSSAFGDFYAIEIPFENVIDCITICPRRMFQMRPSKLDRGYNAVTDVSFSSMKKGDYPIYSGLSLQRKWDGKKYVDDNNTTADFEVKRASLSRKK
;
A
#
# COMPACT_ATOMS: atom_id res chain seq x y z
N MET A 1 9.80 14.25 31.55
CA MET A 1 11.01 14.12 30.71
C MET A 1 10.86 15.07 29.53
N PRO A 2 11.90 15.77 29.08
CA PRO A 2 11.76 16.68 27.94
C PRO A 2 11.39 15.85 26.71
N VAL A 3 10.24 16.16 26.10
CA VAL A 3 9.89 15.70 24.77
C VAL A 3 11.03 16.15 23.86
N LYS A 4 11.74 15.21 23.23
CA LYS A 4 12.66 15.54 22.14
C LYS A 4 11.80 16.18 21.05
N GLN A 5 11.73 17.51 21.04
CA GLN A 5 11.30 18.25 19.87
C GLN A 5 12.21 17.82 18.72
N SER A 6 11.61 17.33 17.64
CA SER A 6 12.32 17.02 16.40
C SER A 6 12.98 18.32 15.92
N THR A 7 14.27 18.47 16.20
CA THR A 7 15.08 19.54 15.63
C THR A 7 15.61 19.06 14.30
N SER A 8 14.81 19.22 13.25
CA SER A 8 15.29 19.11 11.88
C SER A 8 14.56 20.09 10.98
N LYS A 9 15.23 21.22 10.75
CA LYS A 9 14.91 22.26 9.76
C LYS A 9 15.01 21.77 8.30
N THR A 10 14.94 20.46 8.02
CA THR A 10 15.00 19.97 6.65
C THR A 10 13.65 20.24 5.97
N LYS A 11 13.71 21.04 4.90
CA LYS A 11 12.58 21.24 4.00
C LYS A 11 12.40 19.95 3.20
N LEU A 12 11.17 19.43 3.12
CA LEU A 12 10.86 18.33 2.23
C LEU A 12 11.03 18.79 0.78
N ASP A 13 11.81 18.05 0.00
CA ASP A 13 12.17 18.33 -1.39
C ASP A 13 11.65 17.27 -2.37
N HIS A 14 10.89 16.30 -1.87
CA HIS A 14 10.33 15.17 -2.59
C HIS A 14 8.82 14.99 -2.29
N LEU A 15 8.17 14.09 -3.04
CA LEU A 15 6.79 13.67 -2.79
C LEU A 15 6.73 12.75 -1.58
N ILE A 16 5.68 12.85 -0.76
CA ILE A 16 5.51 12.02 0.44
C ILE A 16 4.24 11.17 0.35
N ILE A 17 4.27 10.00 0.96
CA ILE A 17 3.09 9.24 1.37
C ILE A 17 2.43 10.02 2.51
N LYS A 18 1.29 10.64 2.23
CA LYS A 18 0.53 11.45 3.18
C LYS A 18 -0.44 10.60 3.99
N GLU A 19 -1.04 9.60 3.37
CA GLU A 19 -2.04 8.76 4.02
C GLU A 19 -2.08 7.37 3.39
N VAL A 20 -2.29 6.36 4.24
CA VAL A 20 -2.54 4.99 3.81
C VAL A 20 -3.81 4.49 4.50
N PHE A 21 -4.83 4.21 3.70
CA PHE A 21 -6.08 3.60 4.14
C PHE A 21 -6.12 2.14 3.67
N TYR A 22 -5.81 1.23 4.61
CA TYR A 22 -5.65 -0.21 4.31
C TYR A 22 -6.67 -1.11 5.03
N VAL A 23 -7.37 -0.61 6.05
CA VAL A 23 -8.26 -1.45 6.87
C VAL A 23 -9.65 -1.62 6.27
N GLY A 24 -10.13 -0.65 5.51
CA GLY A 24 -11.47 -0.66 4.95
C GLY A 24 -12.57 -0.39 5.98
N HIS A 25 -13.79 -0.81 5.67
CA HIS A 25 -14.98 -0.54 6.47
C HIS A 25 -15.68 -1.80 6.96
N TYR A 26 -16.16 -1.75 8.20
CA TYR A 26 -17.02 -2.77 8.78
C TYR A 26 -18.42 -2.69 8.18
N TRP A 27 -19.01 -3.85 7.91
CA TRP A 27 -20.42 -3.99 7.60
C TRP A 27 -20.98 -5.27 8.21
N TYR A 28 -22.31 -5.34 8.29
CA TYR A 28 -22.99 -6.56 8.71
C TYR A 28 -24.28 -6.81 7.95
N ARG A 29 -24.64 -8.08 7.84
CA ARG A 29 -25.99 -8.54 7.48
C ARG A 29 -26.76 -8.94 8.74
N ASP A 30 -27.89 -8.29 8.98
CA ASP A 30 -28.83 -8.63 10.04
C ASP A 30 -29.66 -9.84 9.62
N VAL A 31 -29.37 -10.97 10.26
CA VAL A 31 -30.05 -12.25 10.02
C VAL A 31 -30.80 -12.74 11.25
N ARG A 32 -31.06 -11.85 12.22
CA ARG A 32 -31.71 -12.20 13.49
C ARG A 32 -33.15 -12.65 13.33
N ALA A 33 -33.82 -12.20 12.26
CA ALA A 33 -35.17 -12.66 11.92
C ALA A 33 -35.26 -14.20 11.73
N TRP A 34 -34.14 -14.85 11.39
CA TRP A 34 -34.05 -16.31 11.26
C TRP A 34 -33.41 -17.00 12.48
N GLY A 35 -33.31 -16.32 13.62
CA GLY A 35 -32.68 -16.87 14.84
C GLY A 35 -31.15 -17.03 14.73
N MET A 36 -30.53 -16.42 13.73
CA MET A 36 -29.08 -16.48 13.50
C MET A 36 -28.37 -15.24 14.05
N LYS A 37 -27.06 -15.35 14.29
CA LYS A 37 -26.22 -14.20 14.65
C LYS A 37 -25.89 -13.38 13.40
N ASN A 38 -25.81 -12.05 13.53
CA ASN A 38 -25.40 -11.15 12.45
C ASN A 38 -24.10 -11.61 11.81
N GLN A 39 -24.05 -11.55 10.47
CA GLN A 39 -22.84 -11.84 9.73
C GLN A 39 -22.01 -10.56 9.66
N ASN A 40 -20.95 -10.51 10.48
CA ASN A 40 -20.04 -9.38 10.59
C ASN A 40 -18.85 -9.57 9.64
N GLN A 41 -18.52 -8.54 8.86
CA GLN A 41 -17.48 -8.57 7.84
C GLN A 41 -16.72 -7.23 7.76
N MET A 42 -15.54 -7.27 7.13
CA MET A 42 -14.80 -6.10 6.69
C MET A 42 -14.85 -6.06 5.16
N TYR A 43 -14.96 -4.86 4.61
CA TYR A 43 -14.84 -4.56 3.19
C TYR A 43 -13.54 -3.79 2.99
N ASN A 44 -12.65 -4.29 2.14
CA ASN A 44 -11.31 -3.74 1.93
C ASN A 44 -11.01 -3.45 0.45
N ASP A 45 -12.04 -3.35 -0.39
CA ASP A 45 -11.85 -2.94 -1.77
C ASP A 45 -11.71 -1.42 -1.89
N ASP A 46 -12.11 -0.65 -0.88
CA ASP A 46 -12.04 0.82 -0.82
C ASP A 46 -10.72 1.37 -0.26
N GLN A 47 -9.63 0.62 -0.41
CA GLN A 47 -8.30 1.04 0.00
C GLN A 47 -7.73 2.13 -0.91
N TYR A 48 -6.93 3.02 -0.34
CA TYR A 48 -6.17 4.02 -1.10
C TYR A 48 -4.86 4.43 -0.43
N ILE A 49 -3.98 5.02 -1.23
CA ILE A 49 -2.79 5.75 -0.81
C ILE A 49 -2.92 7.19 -1.31
N ALA A 50 -2.67 8.15 -0.42
CA ALA A 50 -2.55 9.55 -0.78
C ALA A 50 -1.08 9.96 -0.87
N ILE A 51 -0.66 10.47 -2.01
CA ILE A 51 0.67 11.04 -2.24
C ILE A 51 0.55 12.56 -2.25
N PHE A 52 1.44 13.29 -1.59
CA PHE A 52 1.40 14.74 -1.49
C PHE A 52 2.69 15.38 -1.96
N ASN A 53 2.58 16.55 -2.59
CA ASN A 53 3.72 17.39 -2.90
C ASN A 53 3.86 18.52 -1.86
N PRO A 54 4.72 18.37 -0.83
CA PRO A 54 5.02 19.41 0.16
C PRO A 54 6.00 20.47 -0.35
N THR A 55 6.55 20.30 -1.55
CA THR A 55 7.57 21.17 -2.10
C THR A 55 6.95 22.41 -2.76
N ASN A 56 7.78 23.37 -3.13
CA ASN A 56 7.37 24.56 -3.91
C ASN A 56 7.61 24.39 -5.42
N GLU A 57 7.92 23.17 -5.87
CA GLU A 57 8.19 22.84 -7.27
C GLU A 57 7.16 21.84 -7.77
N VAL A 58 6.90 21.85 -9.08
CA VAL A 58 6.16 20.77 -9.73
C VAL A 58 7.04 19.51 -9.71
N LYS A 59 6.49 18.41 -9.21
CA LYS A 59 7.08 17.06 -9.33
C LYS A 59 6.29 16.26 -10.35
N TYR A 60 6.78 15.09 -10.76
CA TYR A 60 6.11 14.25 -11.76
C TYR A 60 6.00 12.82 -11.23
N LEU A 61 4.87 12.16 -11.52
CA LEU A 61 4.66 10.75 -11.19
C LEU A 61 5.29 9.82 -12.20
N ASP A 62 5.51 10.28 -13.44
CA ASP A 62 6.13 9.52 -14.51
C ASP A 62 7.46 8.88 -14.05
N GLY A 63 7.58 7.55 -14.20
CA GLY A 63 8.76 6.80 -13.77
C GLY A 63 8.88 6.58 -12.25
N LEU A 64 7.89 7.01 -11.46
CA LEU A 64 7.74 6.60 -10.07
C LEU A 64 6.92 5.32 -9.96
N ALA A 65 7.05 4.62 -8.83
CA ALA A 65 6.31 3.40 -8.55
C ALA A 65 5.96 3.26 -7.07
N LEU A 66 4.90 2.51 -6.80
CA LEU A 66 4.57 2.00 -5.47
C LEU A 66 5.06 0.56 -5.35
N CYS A 67 5.66 0.24 -4.20
CA CYS A 67 6.21 -1.08 -3.94
C CYS A 67 5.78 -1.62 -2.59
N VAL A 68 5.57 -2.93 -2.51
CA VAL A 68 5.43 -3.66 -1.24
C VAL A 68 6.75 -4.35 -0.88
N ASN A 69 7.09 -4.33 0.40
CA ASN A 69 8.32 -4.96 0.92
C ASN A 69 8.20 -6.49 0.83
N ALA A 70 9.31 -7.17 0.54
CA ALA A 70 9.39 -8.62 0.59
C ALA A 70 9.42 -9.17 2.03
N ILE A 71 9.75 -8.34 3.01
CA ILE A 71 9.73 -8.69 4.43
C ILE A 71 8.37 -8.34 5.01
N ASP A 72 7.68 -9.35 5.55
CA ASP A 72 6.53 -9.16 6.44
C ASP A 72 7.03 -8.61 7.79
N PRO A 73 6.64 -7.38 8.19
CA PRO A 73 7.15 -6.76 9.40
C PRO A 73 6.74 -7.46 10.70
N SER A 74 5.74 -8.35 10.64
CA SER A 74 5.29 -9.15 11.76
C SER A 74 6.15 -10.38 12.05
N ARG A 75 7.18 -10.65 11.22
CA ARG A 75 7.98 -11.87 11.29
C ARG A 75 9.46 -11.53 11.52
N ALA A 76 10.06 -12.16 12.53
CA ALA A 76 11.51 -12.16 12.66
C ALA A 76 12.12 -13.10 11.60
N ILE A 77 13.05 -12.57 10.80
CA ILE A 77 13.74 -13.34 9.76
C ILE A 77 15.23 -13.41 10.09
N GLN A 78 15.77 -14.63 10.06
CA GLN A 78 17.22 -14.86 10.13
C GLN A 78 17.74 -15.26 8.76
N PHE A 79 18.41 -14.34 8.08
CA PHE A 79 18.99 -14.58 6.75
C PHE A 79 20.23 -15.46 6.79
N ALA A 80 20.49 -16.18 5.70
CA ALA A 80 21.85 -16.65 5.43
C ALA A 80 22.78 -15.42 5.28
N PRO A 81 24.03 -15.45 5.79
CA PRO A 81 24.87 -14.25 5.84
C PRO A 81 25.07 -13.50 4.51
N LYS A 82 25.14 -14.22 3.39
CA LYS A 82 25.31 -13.61 2.05
C LYS A 82 24.04 -12.91 1.52
N ASP A 83 22.88 -13.33 2.02
CA ASP A 83 21.56 -12.90 1.54
C ASP A 83 20.89 -11.91 2.51
N ASP A 84 21.56 -11.56 3.61
CA ASP A 84 21.13 -10.45 4.46
C ASP A 84 21.28 -9.13 3.68
N PHE A 85 20.15 -8.64 3.18
CA PHE A 85 20.06 -7.41 2.40
C PHE A 85 19.59 -6.20 3.22
N VAL A 86 19.19 -6.39 4.48
CA VAL A 86 18.70 -5.28 5.29
C VAL A 86 19.81 -4.24 5.44
N ASN A 87 19.48 -2.98 5.24
CA ASN A 87 20.43 -1.86 5.19
C ASN A 87 21.41 -1.85 4.00
N ARG A 88 21.20 -2.68 2.97
CA ARG A 88 21.93 -2.65 1.70
C ARG A 88 21.07 -2.12 0.56
N TYR A 89 19.84 -2.61 0.45
CA TYR A 89 18.83 -2.16 -0.51
C TYR A 89 17.42 -2.42 0.03
N TYR A 90 16.41 -1.83 -0.60
CA TYR A 90 15.01 -2.11 -0.31
C TYR A 90 14.57 -3.31 -1.14
N GLY A 91 14.20 -4.41 -0.48
CA GLY A 91 13.74 -5.62 -1.16
C GLY A 91 12.25 -5.54 -1.42
N ALA A 92 11.84 -5.34 -2.67
CA ALA A 92 10.42 -5.31 -3.04
C ALA A 92 9.93 -6.73 -3.43
N SER A 93 8.71 -7.09 -3.03
CA SER A 93 8.02 -8.29 -3.53
C SER A 93 7.04 -7.98 -4.66
N GLY A 94 6.58 -6.73 -4.75
CA GLY A 94 5.67 -6.26 -5.76
C GLY A 94 5.88 -4.78 -6.07
N ILE A 95 5.75 -4.40 -7.34
CA ILE A 95 5.98 -3.07 -7.88
C ILE A 95 4.91 -2.79 -8.95
N SER A 96 4.17 -1.70 -8.77
CA SER A 96 3.36 -1.10 -9.85
C SER A 96 3.81 0.34 -10.06
N TYR A 97 3.95 0.77 -11.32
CA TYR A 97 4.49 2.07 -11.68
C TYR A 97 3.46 2.96 -12.36
N PHE A 98 3.60 4.27 -12.17
CA PHE A 98 2.77 5.26 -12.85
C PHE A 98 3.14 5.31 -14.33
N PRO A 99 2.16 5.32 -15.26
CA PRO A 99 2.43 5.52 -16.68
C PRO A 99 3.05 6.89 -16.96
N GLY A 100 3.46 7.12 -18.21
CA GLY A 100 3.87 8.43 -18.71
C GLY A 100 5.28 8.47 -19.30
N LYS A 101 5.59 9.57 -19.99
CA LYS A 101 6.82 9.80 -20.77
C LYS A 101 7.79 10.77 -20.11
N GLY A 102 7.50 11.20 -18.88
CA GLY A 102 8.36 12.05 -18.05
C GLY A 102 7.76 13.39 -17.64
N ALA A 103 6.68 13.80 -18.29
CA ALA A 103 6.02 15.09 -18.02
C ALA A 103 4.48 15.01 -18.10
N ASP A 104 3.91 13.81 -18.20
CA ASP A 104 2.47 13.62 -18.46
C ASP A 104 1.65 13.83 -17.18
N TYR A 105 2.22 13.53 -16.00
CA TYR A 105 1.53 13.56 -14.72
C TYR A 105 2.20 14.50 -13.71
N PRO A 106 2.06 15.83 -13.89
CA PRO A 106 2.59 16.81 -12.95
C PRO A 106 1.79 16.82 -11.63
N VAL A 107 2.50 16.86 -10.51
CA VAL A 107 1.97 17.09 -9.16
C VAL A 107 2.38 18.49 -8.73
N LYS A 108 1.43 19.42 -8.68
CA LYS A 108 1.66 20.81 -8.30
C LYS A 108 2.01 20.94 -6.81
N PRO A 109 2.72 22.00 -6.39
CA PRO A 109 2.88 22.33 -4.98
C PRO A 109 1.55 22.30 -4.23
N GLY A 110 1.49 21.56 -3.12
CA GLY A 110 0.28 21.42 -2.31
C GLY A 110 -0.81 20.50 -2.88
N GLN A 111 -0.56 19.82 -4.01
CA GLN A 111 -1.50 18.85 -4.57
C GLN A 111 -1.37 17.51 -3.84
N THR A 112 -2.52 16.88 -3.57
CA THR A 112 -2.62 15.46 -3.19
C THR A 112 -3.10 14.66 -4.39
N ILE A 113 -2.45 13.53 -4.64
CA ILE A 113 -2.83 12.51 -5.61
C ILE A 113 -3.39 11.32 -4.85
N ILE A 114 -4.55 10.82 -5.24
CA ILE A 114 -5.18 9.63 -4.67
C ILE A 114 -4.97 8.46 -5.63
N VAL A 115 -4.34 7.41 -5.14
CA VAL A 115 -4.22 6.12 -5.82
C VAL A 115 -5.12 5.14 -5.10
N ALA A 116 -6.16 4.64 -5.76
CA ALA A 116 -7.13 3.70 -5.19
C ALA A 116 -6.82 2.25 -5.58
N LYS A 117 -7.36 1.27 -4.83
CA LYS A 117 -7.42 -0.12 -5.31
C LYS A 117 -8.35 -0.25 -6.50
N TYR A 118 -9.56 0.24 -6.33
CA TYR A 118 -10.57 0.38 -7.37
C TYR A 118 -11.14 1.78 -7.27
N ALA A 119 -11.07 2.56 -8.35
CA ALA A 119 -11.53 3.93 -8.36
C ALA A 119 -13.03 4.02 -8.69
N ILE A 120 -13.89 3.51 -7.80
CA ILE A 120 -15.35 3.41 -8.00
C ILE A 120 -16.13 3.96 -6.79
N ASP A 121 -17.45 4.13 -6.93
CA ASP A 121 -18.31 4.25 -5.73
C ASP A 121 -18.53 2.85 -5.14
N HIS A 122 -17.83 2.55 -4.05
CA HIS A 122 -17.84 1.22 -3.44
C HIS A 122 -19.18 0.85 -2.82
N LYS A 123 -19.93 1.85 -2.33
CA LYS A 123 -21.27 1.59 -1.80
C LYS A 123 -22.18 1.17 -2.95
N ALA A 124 -22.21 1.95 -4.03
CA ALA A 124 -23.05 1.66 -5.18
C ALA A 124 -22.70 0.31 -5.83
N GLN A 125 -21.40 0.01 -5.95
CA GLN A 125 -20.93 -1.28 -6.44
C GLN A 125 -21.38 -2.43 -5.55
N PHE A 126 -21.18 -2.32 -4.23
CA PHE A 126 -21.58 -3.37 -3.29
C PHE A 126 -23.09 -3.62 -3.32
N GLU A 127 -23.91 -2.56 -3.32
CA GLU A 127 -25.37 -2.68 -3.43
C GLU A 127 -25.80 -3.35 -4.74
N SER A 128 -25.10 -3.10 -5.85
CA SER A 128 -25.37 -3.77 -7.14
C SER A 128 -25.01 -5.26 -7.10
N GLU A 129 -23.95 -5.65 -6.40
CA GLU A 129 -23.51 -7.05 -6.25
C GLU A 129 -24.47 -7.88 -5.37
N LEU A 130 -25.34 -7.23 -4.59
CA LEU A 130 -26.35 -7.90 -3.78
C LEU A 130 -27.57 -8.40 -4.58
N GLU A 131 -27.64 -8.17 -5.89
CA GLU A 131 -28.65 -8.75 -6.80
C GLU A 131 -30.11 -8.64 -6.32
N GLY A 132 -30.47 -7.51 -5.68
CA GLY A 132 -31.84 -7.24 -5.23
C GLY A 132 -32.20 -7.79 -3.84
N GLU A 133 -31.23 -8.21 -3.04
CA GLU A 133 -31.45 -8.43 -1.60
C GLU A 133 -32.03 -7.18 -0.89
N ASP A 134 -32.72 -7.41 0.23
CA ASP A 134 -33.26 -6.32 1.06
C ASP A 134 -32.13 -5.54 1.75
N LEU A 135 -31.84 -4.35 1.24
CA LEU A 135 -30.80 -3.45 1.75
C LEU A 135 -31.00 -3.06 3.22
N SER A 136 -32.24 -3.12 3.75
CA SER A 136 -32.49 -2.82 5.17
C SER A 136 -31.83 -3.82 6.12
N MET A 137 -31.44 -4.99 5.59
CA MET A 137 -30.69 -5.99 6.33
C MET A 137 -29.20 -5.65 6.44
N TYR A 138 -28.70 -4.66 5.70
CA TYR A 138 -27.28 -4.35 5.62
C TYR A 138 -26.95 -3.05 6.37
N GLY A 139 -26.08 -3.14 7.36
CA GLY A 139 -25.59 -1.99 8.11
C GLY A 139 -24.12 -1.69 7.84
N GLY A 140 -23.76 -0.41 7.85
CA GLY A 140 -22.39 0.07 7.67
C GLY A 140 -22.02 0.46 6.23
N LEU A 141 -22.87 0.17 5.24
CA LEU A 141 -22.60 0.48 3.83
C LEU A 141 -22.42 1.98 3.55
N ASP A 142 -23.07 2.85 4.34
CA ASP A 142 -22.93 4.30 4.24
C ASP A 142 -21.53 4.82 4.58
N ASP A 143 -20.69 4.02 5.23
CA ASP A 143 -19.31 4.41 5.51
C ASP A 143 -18.36 4.05 4.35
N PHE A 144 -18.77 3.20 3.38
CA PHE A 144 -17.93 2.83 2.23
C PHE A 144 -17.59 4.06 1.39
N LEU A 145 -16.34 4.12 0.91
CA LEU A 145 -15.85 5.31 0.21
C LEU A 145 -16.43 5.44 -1.20
N ASP A 146 -16.52 6.68 -1.67
CA ASP A 146 -16.62 6.99 -3.09
C ASP A 146 -15.22 7.37 -3.59
N LEU A 147 -14.56 6.44 -4.29
CA LEU A 147 -13.25 6.63 -4.89
C LEU A 147 -13.34 6.85 -6.41
N SER A 148 -14.53 7.09 -6.96
CA SER A 148 -14.75 7.31 -8.41
C SER A 148 -13.98 8.50 -9.00
N LYS A 149 -13.45 9.36 -8.13
CA LYS A 149 -12.65 10.56 -8.47
C LYS A 149 -11.18 10.44 -8.07
N ALA A 150 -10.70 9.24 -7.78
CA ALA A 150 -9.27 9.01 -7.57
C ALA A 150 -8.48 9.40 -8.84
N ASP A 151 -7.24 9.82 -8.66
CA ASP A 151 -6.37 10.23 -9.76
C ASP A 151 -5.80 9.03 -10.52
N PHE A 152 -5.60 7.92 -9.82
CA PHE A 152 -5.12 6.63 -10.35
C PHE A 152 -5.77 5.46 -9.61
N GLU A 153 -5.70 4.28 -10.22
CA GLU A 153 -5.88 3.01 -9.52
C GLU A 153 -4.74 2.04 -9.78
N TRP A 154 -4.40 1.21 -8.79
CA TRP A 154 -3.31 0.22 -8.96
C TRP A 154 -3.78 -1.12 -9.52
N THR A 155 -5.10 -1.36 -9.56
CA THR A 155 -5.68 -2.45 -10.33
C THR A 155 -5.77 -2.06 -11.79
N ASN A 156 -5.23 -2.87 -12.70
CA ASN A 156 -5.18 -2.56 -14.13
C ASN A 156 -6.22 -3.36 -14.92
N ILE A 157 -6.93 -2.69 -15.83
CA ILE A 157 -8.03 -3.28 -16.60
C ILE A 157 -7.63 -4.52 -17.41
N ASN A 158 -6.37 -4.58 -17.85
CA ASN A 158 -5.90 -5.67 -18.71
C ASN A 158 -5.75 -7.01 -17.98
N TYR A 159 -5.71 -6.98 -16.65
CA TYR A 159 -5.46 -8.16 -15.82
C TYR A 159 -6.11 -8.08 -14.44
N ASP A 160 -7.21 -7.34 -14.32
CA ASP A 160 -8.03 -7.25 -13.11
C ASP A 160 -8.88 -8.50 -12.92
N ALA A 161 -8.49 -9.33 -11.95
CA ALA A 161 -9.26 -10.52 -11.58
C ALA A 161 -10.62 -10.19 -10.94
N GLY A 162 -10.75 -9.02 -10.32
CA GLY A 162 -11.98 -8.58 -9.65
C GLY A 162 -13.03 -8.02 -10.60
N GLN A 163 -12.63 -7.61 -11.81
CA GLN A 163 -13.48 -6.96 -12.81
C GLN A 163 -14.22 -5.71 -12.26
N LYS A 164 -13.54 -4.95 -11.39
CA LYS A 164 -14.05 -3.73 -10.74
C LYS A 164 -13.27 -2.46 -11.13
N ASN A 165 -12.23 -2.59 -11.97
CA ASN A 165 -11.49 -1.45 -12.52
C ASN A 165 -12.44 -0.42 -13.17
N ASN A 166 -12.12 0.87 -13.01
CA ASN A 166 -12.80 1.98 -13.63
C ASN A 166 -12.02 2.46 -14.88
N PRO A 167 -12.48 2.18 -16.11
CA PRO A 167 -11.75 2.53 -17.33
C PRO A 167 -11.56 4.04 -17.57
N ASN A 168 -12.20 4.89 -16.77
CA ASN A 168 -12.06 6.35 -16.87
C ASN A 168 -10.95 6.91 -15.97
N VAL A 169 -10.35 6.08 -15.11
CA VAL A 169 -9.25 6.45 -14.22
C VAL A 169 -7.97 5.78 -14.74
N PRO A 170 -6.84 6.50 -14.84
CA PRO A 170 -5.59 5.90 -15.28
C PRO A 170 -5.10 4.78 -14.35
N ASP A 171 -4.71 3.66 -14.95
CA ASP A 171 -4.14 2.53 -14.22
C ASP A 171 -2.63 2.72 -13.98
N MET A 172 -2.16 2.23 -12.83
CA MET A 172 -0.75 1.85 -12.68
C MET A 172 -0.48 0.56 -13.45
N ASN A 173 0.77 0.37 -13.87
CA ASN A 173 1.21 -0.81 -14.61
C ASN A 173 2.06 -1.71 -13.73
N ALA A 174 1.84 -3.02 -13.80
CA ALA A 174 2.71 -4.00 -13.18
C ALA A 174 4.12 -3.89 -13.77
N ILE A 175 5.16 -4.05 -12.93
CA ILE A 175 6.55 -3.99 -13.40
C ILE A 175 6.88 -5.09 -14.42
N LEU A 176 6.18 -6.22 -14.34
CA LEU A 176 6.30 -7.33 -15.26
C LEU A 176 4.92 -7.92 -15.58
N THR A 177 4.69 -8.19 -16.85
CA THR A 177 3.50 -8.91 -17.33
C THR A 177 3.93 -10.05 -18.25
N SER A 178 3.13 -11.11 -18.28
CA SER A 178 3.27 -12.21 -19.23
C SER A 178 1.95 -12.46 -19.94
N THR A 179 2.01 -13.06 -21.13
CA THR A 179 0.81 -13.44 -21.89
C THR A 179 0.75 -14.96 -21.96
N ASP A 180 -0.36 -15.54 -21.53
CA ASP A 180 -0.57 -16.99 -21.61
C ASP A 180 -0.85 -17.45 -23.05
N SER A 181 -0.92 -18.77 -23.26
CA SER A 181 -1.18 -19.34 -24.59
C SER A 181 -2.56 -19.00 -25.18
N LYS A 182 -3.47 -18.46 -24.37
CA LYS A 182 -4.81 -18.02 -24.76
C LYS A 182 -4.87 -16.51 -25.03
N GLY A 183 -3.75 -15.79 -24.86
CA GLY A 183 -3.68 -14.35 -25.05
C GLY A 183 -4.05 -13.53 -23.81
N ASN A 184 -4.29 -14.17 -22.66
CA ASN A 184 -4.59 -13.43 -21.43
C ASN A 184 -3.29 -12.85 -20.86
N ILE A 185 -3.34 -11.58 -20.46
CA ILE A 185 -2.22 -10.92 -19.80
C ILE A 185 -2.34 -11.16 -18.30
N GLY A 186 -1.23 -11.50 -17.65
CA GLY A 186 -1.16 -11.65 -16.20
C GLY A 186 0.06 -10.91 -15.63
N PRO A 187 -0.07 -10.22 -14.49
CA PRO A 187 1.04 -9.54 -13.86
C PRO A 187 1.95 -10.53 -13.14
N SER A 188 3.18 -10.11 -12.88
CA SER A 188 4.11 -10.78 -11.99
C SER A 188 4.82 -9.72 -11.16
N TYR A 189 4.97 -9.98 -9.86
CA TYR A 189 5.57 -9.03 -8.93
C TYR A 189 4.88 -7.66 -8.97
N ASP A 190 3.55 -7.61 -9.03
CA ASP A 190 2.80 -6.36 -9.01
C ASP A 190 2.40 -5.93 -7.60
N PHE A 191 2.19 -4.62 -7.42
CA PHE A 191 1.53 -4.08 -6.24
C PHE A 191 0.03 -4.36 -6.36
N SER A 192 -0.42 -5.52 -5.87
CA SER A 192 -1.83 -5.95 -5.99
C SER A 192 -2.65 -5.65 -4.75
N ASN A 193 -2.04 -5.69 -3.55
CA ASN A 193 -2.78 -5.64 -2.30
C ASN A 193 -2.01 -4.89 -1.20
N MET A 194 -2.78 -4.20 -0.36
CA MET A 194 -2.32 -3.67 0.92
C MET A 194 -2.88 -4.50 2.06
N SER A 195 -2.04 -4.81 3.04
CA SER A 195 -2.40 -5.60 4.21
C SER A 195 -2.06 -4.85 5.50
N GLU A 196 -2.47 -5.42 6.62
CA GLU A 196 -2.17 -4.94 7.96
C GLU A 196 -0.72 -5.17 8.41
N SER A 197 0.06 -5.92 7.63
CA SER A 197 1.47 -6.19 7.87
C SER A 197 2.24 -6.07 6.56
N ASN A 198 2.65 -4.84 6.23
CA ASN A 198 3.26 -4.52 4.96
C ASN A 198 4.20 -3.31 5.07
N GLY A 199 5.30 -3.30 4.33
CA GLY A 199 6.09 -2.10 4.08
C GLY A 199 5.74 -1.53 2.71
N ILE A 200 5.33 -0.27 2.63
CA ILE A 200 5.00 0.39 1.38
C ILE A 200 6.05 1.47 1.10
N ALA A 201 6.56 1.52 -0.13
CA ALA A 201 7.48 2.56 -0.56
C ALA A 201 7.00 3.24 -1.84
N LEU A 202 7.17 4.56 -1.91
CA LEU A 202 7.21 5.32 -3.15
C LEU A 202 8.66 5.35 -3.62
N ILE A 203 8.91 4.93 -4.85
CA ILE A 203 10.25 4.86 -5.41
C ILE A 203 10.31 5.60 -6.75
N LYS A 204 11.52 6.03 -7.13
CA LYS A 204 11.87 6.28 -8.52
C LYS A 204 12.40 4.99 -9.12
N LEU A 205 11.82 4.50 -10.21
CA LEU A 205 12.32 3.30 -10.85
C LEU A 205 13.81 3.44 -11.21
N PRO A 206 14.70 2.52 -10.76
CA PRO A 206 16.12 2.60 -11.12
C PRO A 206 16.39 2.11 -12.56
N TRP A 207 15.38 1.55 -13.22
CA TRP A 207 15.40 0.99 -14.57
C TRP A 207 14.12 1.37 -15.32
N THR A 208 14.17 1.32 -16.65
CA THR A 208 12.93 1.31 -17.44
C THR A 208 12.21 -0.05 -17.27
N PRO A 209 10.88 -0.12 -17.46
CA PRO A 209 10.16 -1.40 -17.45
C PRO A 209 10.73 -2.41 -18.47
N GLU A 210 11.21 -1.92 -19.61
CA GLU A 210 11.82 -2.76 -20.65
C GLU A 210 13.19 -3.31 -20.22
N ASP A 211 14.01 -2.50 -19.54
CA ASP A 211 15.29 -2.95 -19.00
C ASP A 211 15.07 -3.97 -17.88
N PHE A 212 14.09 -3.73 -16.99
CA PHE A 212 13.70 -4.69 -15.96
C PHE A 212 13.30 -6.03 -16.57
N ARG A 213 12.40 -6.02 -17.57
CA ARG A 213 11.92 -7.23 -18.23
C ARG A 213 13.05 -8.07 -18.83
N LYS A 214 14.12 -7.43 -19.32
CA LYS A 214 15.31 -8.10 -19.86
C LYS A 214 16.30 -8.58 -18.79
N GLY A 215 16.39 -7.84 -17.67
CA GLY A 215 17.48 -7.98 -16.70
C GLY A 215 17.06 -8.42 -15.29
N TYR A 216 15.78 -8.70 -15.03
CA TYR A 216 15.35 -9.04 -13.67
C TYR A 216 15.88 -10.40 -13.20
N ALA A 217 15.95 -11.40 -14.07
CA ALA A 217 16.41 -12.74 -13.71
C ALA A 217 17.93 -12.89 -13.81
N ASP A 218 18.51 -13.75 -12.97
CA ASP A 218 19.91 -14.16 -13.08
C ASP A 218 20.18 -14.83 -14.44
N THR A 219 21.37 -14.56 -14.99
CA THR A 219 21.86 -15.20 -16.22
C THR A 219 23.23 -15.82 -15.98
N GLN A 220 23.73 -16.58 -16.96
CA GLN A 220 25.10 -17.11 -16.91
C GLN A 220 26.17 -16.00 -16.83
N ASN A 221 25.84 -14.78 -17.24
CA ASN A 221 26.78 -13.66 -17.38
C ASN A 221 26.71 -12.66 -16.20
N GLY A 222 25.79 -12.85 -15.25
CA GLY A 222 25.64 -11.92 -14.13
C GLY A 222 24.32 -12.07 -13.39
N LYS A 223 24.25 -11.40 -12.24
CA LYS A 223 23.02 -11.34 -11.43
C LYS A 223 22.03 -10.35 -12.01
N GLY A 224 20.75 -10.71 -11.97
CA GLY A 224 19.65 -9.81 -12.29
C GLY A 224 19.22 -8.96 -11.09
N TYR A 225 18.12 -8.23 -11.24
CA TYR A 225 17.53 -7.41 -10.17
C TYR A 225 16.71 -8.21 -9.14
N LEU A 226 16.30 -9.44 -9.47
CA LEU A 226 15.53 -10.34 -8.62
C LEU A 226 16.48 -11.33 -7.94
N HIS A 227 16.48 -11.34 -6.61
CA HIS A 227 17.35 -12.20 -5.82
C HIS A 227 16.56 -13.26 -5.07
N TYR A 228 17.03 -14.51 -5.14
CA TYR A 228 16.61 -15.56 -4.24
C TYR A 228 17.28 -15.36 -2.87
N ILE A 229 16.47 -15.24 -1.83
CA ILE A 229 16.90 -14.95 -0.47
C ILE A 229 16.76 -16.22 0.37
N THR A 230 17.88 -16.75 0.83
CA THR A 230 17.88 -17.90 1.74
C THR A 230 17.66 -17.48 3.19
N VAL A 231 16.70 -18.14 3.84
CA VAL A 231 16.36 -17.95 5.24
C VAL A 231 16.77 -19.18 6.04
N THR A 232 17.39 -18.94 7.20
CA THR A 232 17.91 -20.01 8.08
C THR A 232 17.02 -20.29 9.29
N SER A 233 16.05 -19.43 9.57
CA SER A 233 15.03 -19.64 10.60
C SER A 233 13.92 -20.59 10.10
N SER A 234 13.53 -21.58 10.91
CA SER A 234 12.52 -22.59 10.54
C SER A 234 11.09 -22.05 10.36
N ALA A 235 10.80 -20.82 10.80
CA ALA A 235 9.47 -20.24 10.74
C ALA A 235 9.14 -19.64 9.35
N PHE A 236 10.13 -19.28 8.53
CA PHE A 236 9.94 -18.52 7.29
C PHE A 236 10.68 -19.21 6.14
N GLY A 237 10.03 -19.36 4.98
CA GLY A 237 10.61 -20.00 3.81
C GLY A 237 11.46 -19.03 2.99
N ASP A 238 12.36 -19.57 2.17
CA ASP A 238 13.07 -18.77 1.18
C ASP A 238 12.10 -18.00 0.27
N PHE A 239 12.53 -16.84 -0.21
CA PHE A 239 11.68 -15.95 -0.98
C PHE A 239 12.48 -15.16 -2.01
N TYR A 240 11.79 -14.45 -2.90
CA TYR A 240 12.43 -13.55 -3.84
C TYR A 240 12.24 -12.09 -3.44
N ALA A 241 13.27 -11.29 -3.64
CA ALA A 241 13.23 -9.84 -3.47
C ALA A 241 13.81 -9.14 -4.70
N ILE A 242 13.08 -8.17 -5.24
CA ILE A 242 13.59 -7.24 -6.23
C ILE A 242 14.45 -6.20 -5.49
N GLU A 243 15.73 -6.12 -5.80
CA GLU A 243 16.63 -5.10 -5.27
C GLU A 243 16.16 -3.73 -5.73
N ILE A 244 16.03 -2.77 -4.82
CA ILE A 244 15.84 -1.35 -5.13
C ILE A 244 16.90 -0.57 -4.35
N PRO A 245 17.85 0.11 -5.02
CA PRO A 245 18.84 0.93 -4.33
C PRO A 245 18.18 1.94 -3.41
N PHE A 246 18.75 2.18 -2.23
CA PHE A 246 18.15 3.11 -1.27
C PHE A 246 18.00 4.55 -1.79
N GLU A 247 18.90 4.99 -2.67
CA GLU A 247 18.80 6.31 -3.32
C GLU A 247 17.58 6.47 -4.23
N ASN A 248 16.96 5.35 -4.63
CA ASN A 248 15.73 5.32 -5.41
C ASN A 248 14.48 5.30 -4.54
N VAL A 249 14.59 5.07 -3.24
CA VAL A 249 13.44 5.14 -2.33
C VAL A 249 13.19 6.60 -1.97
N ILE A 250 12.03 7.10 -2.38
CA ILE A 250 11.63 8.49 -2.14
C ILE A 250 11.05 8.64 -0.74
N ASP A 251 10.12 7.76 -0.38
CA ASP A 251 9.45 7.76 0.91
C ASP A 251 8.90 6.36 1.20
N CYS A 252 8.76 5.98 2.47
CA CYS A 252 8.22 4.69 2.84
C CYS A 252 7.50 4.70 4.20
N ILE A 253 6.67 3.68 4.40
CA ILE A 253 5.90 3.46 5.61
C ILE A 253 5.88 1.97 5.95
N THR A 254 6.11 1.64 7.22
CA THR A 254 6.00 0.27 7.74
C THR A 254 4.73 0.11 8.56
N ILE A 255 3.81 -0.71 8.07
CA ILE A 255 2.54 -1.03 8.70
C ILE A 255 2.64 -2.41 9.34
N CYS A 256 2.36 -2.52 10.63
CA CYS A 256 2.36 -3.81 11.32
C CYS A 256 1.44 -3.74 12.53
N PRO A 257 0.65 -4.79 12.87
CA PRO A 257 -0.21 -4.74 14.04
C PRO A 257 0.61 -4.53 15.32
N ARG A 258 0.09 -3.72 16.25
CA ARG A 258 0.85 -3.22 17.43
C ARG A 258 1.53 -4.31 18.25
N ARG A 259 0.96 -5.52 18.31
CA ARG A 259 1.47 -6.62 19.14
C ARG A 259 2.32 -7.62 18.37
N MET A 260 2.60 -7.37 17.08
CA MET A 260 3.18 -8.35 16.18
C MET A 260 4.51 -7.91 15.56
N PHE A 261 4.94 -6.66 15.72
CA PHE A 261 6.16 -6.17 15.08
C PHE A 261 7.41 -6.92 15.55
N GLN A 262 8.12 -7.52 14.60
CA GLN A 262 9.31 -8.35 14.83
C GLN A 262 10.46 -8.05 13.86
N MET A 263 10.20 -7.35 12.76
CA MET A 263 11.22 -7.02 11.77
C MET A 263 12.32 -6.14 12.35
N ARG A 264 13.56 -6.43 11.97
CA ARG A 264 14.71 -5.54 12.22
C ARG A 264 14.52 -4.25 11.40
N PRO A 265 14.34 -3.07 12.03
CA PRO A 265 14.16 -1.83 11.28
C PRO A 265 15.36 -1.50 10.38
N SER A 266 15.10 -0.79 9.29
CA SER A 266 16.13 -0.37 8.36
C SER A 266 16.52 1.10 8.57
N LYS A 267 17.50 1.58 7.82
CA LYS A 267 17.86 3.01 7.77
C LYS A 267 16.80 3.87 7.06
N LEU A 268 15.96 3.27 6.21
CA LEU A 268 14.88 3.98 5.52
C LEU A 268 13.69 4.23 6.43
N ASP A 269 13.38 3.28 7.32
CA ASP A 269 12.32 3.41 8.29
C ASP A 269 12.71 2.72 9.60
N ARG A 270 12.79 3.52 10.66
CA ARG A 270 13.25 3.11 11.99
C ARG A 270 12.12 2.61 12.89
N GLY A 271 10.88 2.66 12.42
CA GLY A 271 9.73 2.28 13.22
C GLY A 271 8.63 1.64 12.39
N TYR A 272 7.48 1.54 13.01
CA TYR A 272 6.25 1.07 12.39
C TYR A 272 5.06 1.76 13.04
N ASN A 273 3.90 1.67 12.42
CA ASN A 273 2.65 2.08 13.05
C ASN A 273 1.52 1.16 12.60
N ALA A 274 0.39 1.25 13.28
CA ALA A 274 -0.73 0.37 13.07
C ALA A 274 -2.04 1.09 13.35
N VAL A 275 -3.06 0.77 12.57
CA VAL A 275 -4.45 0.94 13.00
C VAL A 275 -4.82 -0.18 13.99
N THR A 276 -4.46 -1.43 13.68
CA THR A 276 -4.90 -2.63 14.39
C THR A 276 -3.90 -3.13 15.44
N ASP A 277 -4.41 -3.83 16.46
CA ASP A 277 -3.57 -4.45 17.50
C ASP A 277 -3.01 -5.82 17.08
N VAL A 278 -3.78 -6.57 16.30
CA VAL A 278 -3.50 -7.94 15.82
C VAL A 278 -3.80 -8.06 14.32
N SER A 279 -3.41 -9.17 13.69
CA SER A 279 -3.76 -9.47 12.29
C SER A 279 -5.28 -9.53 12.07
N PHE A 280 -5.75 -9.26 10.85
CA PHE A 280 -7.17 -9.40 10.49
C PHE A 280 -7.67 -10.83 10.70
N SER A 281 -6.82 -11.83 10.41
CA SER A 281 -7.13 -13.25 10.64
C SER A 281 -7.31 -13.61 12.12
N SER A 282 -6.69 -12.86 13.02
CA SER A 282 -6.79 -13.08 14.48
C SER A 282 -7.77 -12.13 15.16
N MET A 283 -8.32 -11.15 14.43
CA MET A 283 -9.21 -10.13 14.97
C MET A 283 -10.60 -10.71 15.23
N LYS A 284 -11.13 -10.48 16.43
CA LYS A 284 -12.51 -10.86 16.76
C LYS A 284 -13.46 -10.01 15.92
N LYS A 285 -14.48 -10.65 15.32
CA LYS A 285 -15.47 -9.95 14.50
C LYS A 285 -16.19 -8.80 15.21
N GLY A 286 -16.37 -8.90 16.53
CA GLY A 286 -16.97 -7.82 17.34
C GLY A 286 -16.08 -6.57 17.47
N ASP A 287 -14.79 -6.67 17.15
CA ASP A 287 -13.84 -5.56 17.23
C ASP A 287 -13.71 -4.82 15.88
N TYR A 288 -14.28 -5.33 14.79
CA TYR A 288 -14.25 -4.68 13.46
C TYR A 288 -14.69 -3.21 13.50
N PRO A 289 -15.77 -2.81 14.21
CA PRO A 289 -16.18 -1.41 14.28
C PRO A 289 -15.17 -0.48 14.94
N ILE A 290 -14.25 -1.00 15.77
CA ILE A 290 -13.23 -0.19 16.47
C ILE A 290 -12.23 0.40 15.47
N TYR A 291 -11.90 -0.36 14.42
CA TYR A 291 -10.87 -0.01 13.45
C TYR A 291 -11.43 0.49 12.11
N SER A 292 -12.72 0.24 11.86
CA SER A 292 -13.43 0.63 10.64
C SER A 292 -13.23 2.11 10.28
N GLY A 293 -12.81 2.37 9.05
CA GLY A 293 -12.65 3.74 8.53
C GLY A 293 -11.47 4.52 9.14
N LEU A 294 -10.55 3.86 9.85
CA LEU A 294 -9.31 4.47 10.33
C LEU A 294 -8.18 4.29 9.31
N SER A 295 -7.24 5.22 9.29
CA SER A 295 -6.11 5.30 8.37
C SER A 295 -4.85 5.68 9.12
N LEU A 296 -3.69 5.45 8.51
CA LEU A 296 -2.43 6.04 8.96
C LEU A 296 -2.19 7.33 8.16
N GLN A 297 -2.17 8.46 8.86
CA GLN A 297 -1.96 9.78 8.26
C GLN A 297 -0.66 10.38 8.76
N ARG A 298 0.11 10.98 7.86
CA ARG A 298 1.34 11.68 8.19
C ARG A 298 1.01 12.90 9.06
N LYS A 299 1.73 13.05 10.17
CA LYS A 299 1.53 14.12 11.16
C LYS A 299 1.90 15.46 10.57
N TRP A 300 1.15 16.48 10.98
CA TRP A 300 1.46 17.88 10.73
C TRP A 300 1.94 18.54 12.02
N ASP A 301 3.13 19.12 12.03
CA ASP A 301 3.72 19.73 13.23
C ASP A 301 3.24 21.17 13.51
N GLY A 302 2.29 21.67 12.70
CA GLY A 302 1.83 23.05 12.70
C GLY A 302 2.44 23.90 11.58
N LYS A 303 3.51 23.42 10.91
CA LYS A 303 4.22 24.14 9.85
C LYS A 303 4.53 23.28 8.62
N LYS A 304 4.82 22.00 8.82
CA LYS A 304 5.11 21.02 7.76
C LYS A 304 4.65 19.62 8.16
N TYR A 305 4.62 18.73 7.17
CA TYR A 305 4.51 17.31 7.43
C TYR A 305 5.81 16.80 8.10
N VAL A 306 5.65 15.91 9.08
CA VAL A 306 6.74 15.25 9.79
C VAL A 306 7.27 14.11 8.94
N ASP A 307 8.58 14.03 8.82
CA ASP A 307 9.28 12.98 8.08
C ASP A 307 10.68 12.80 8.66
N ASP A 308 10.79 11.92 9.66
CA ASP A 308 12.01 11.62 10.37
C ASP A 308 12.52 10.20 10.03
N ASN A 309 12.10 9.63 8.89
CA ASN A 309 12.38 8.24 8.47
C ASN A 309 12.04 7.26 9.60
N ASN A 310 10.87 7.46 10.21
CA ASN A 310 10.40 6.68 11.34
C ASN A 310 8.87 6.72 11.38
N THR A 311 8.23 5.69 10.83
CA THR A 311 6.78 5.58 10.75
C THR A 311 6.07 5.79 12.09
N THR A 312 6.68 5.37 13.21
CA THR A 312 6.12 5.60 14.56
C THR A 312 6.02 7.10 14.90
N ALA A 313 7.03 7.87 14.51
CA ALA A 313 7.07 9.31 14.72
C ALA A 313 6.24 10.05 13.67
N ASP A 314 6.27 9.58 12.42
CA ASP A 314 5.78 10.32 11.25
C ASP A 314 4.27 10.18 11.06
N PHE A 315 3.66 9.06 11.47
CA PHE A 315 2.24 8.81 11.25
C PHE A 315 1.43 8.76 12.55
N GLU A 316 0.15 9.08 12.44
CA GLU A 316 -0.88 8.94 13.46
C GLU A 316 -2.12 8.24 12.92
N VAL A 317 -2.92 7.65 13.80
CA VAL A 317 -4.18 7.02 13.43
C VAL A 317 -5.29 8.06 13.45
N LYS A 318 -5.97 8.22 12.31
CA LYS A 318 -7.10 9.14 12.13
C LYS A 318 -8.19 8.51 11.28
N ARG A 319 -9.42 9.02 11.37
CA ARG A 319 -10.47 8.68 10.39
C ARG A 319 -9.98 9.04 8.99
N ALA A 320 -10.21 8.16 8.03
CA ALA A 320 -9.78 8.33 6.65
C ALA A 320 -10.24 9.68 6.09
N SER A 321 -9.34 10.40 5.42
CA SER A 321 -9.64 11.75 4.91
C SER A 321 -10.75 11.76 3.86
N LEU A 322 -10.94 10.64 3.16
CA LEU A 322 -11.98 10.47 2.15
C LEU A 322 -13.28 9.88 2.72
N SER A 323 -13.38 9.65 4.03
CA SER A 323 -14.65 9.23 4.66
C SER A 323 -15.77 10.19 4.31
N ARG A 324 -16.96 9.63 4.02
CA ARG A 324 -18.16 10.43 3.74
C ARG A 324 -18.45 11.35 4.93
N LYS A 325 -18.80 12.61 4.62
CA LYS A 325 -19.23 13.57 5.64
C LYS A 325 -20.58 13.09 6.19
N LYS A 326 -20.65 12.94 7.51
CA LYS A 326 -21.90 12.61 8.21
C LYS A 326 -22.73 13.85 8.47
#